data_AF-A0A2E5YBX5-F1
#
_entry.id   AF-A0A2E5YBX5-F1
#
_cell.length_a   1.000
_cell.length_b   1.000
_cell.length_c   1.000
_cell.angle_alpha   90.00
_cell.angle_beta   90.00
_cell.angle_gamma   90.00
#
_symmetry.space_group_name_H-M   'P 1'
#
loop_
_entity.id
_entity.type
_entity.pdbx_description
1 polymer ?
#
loop_
_entity_poly.entity_id
_entity_poly.type
_entity_poly.pdbx_seq_one_letter_code
_entity_poly.pdbx_strand_id
1 'polypeptide(L)' 'MDLKEKRELVAGFLRRCVDYASESISRKRERGVGEEEISKWTAYKEFTEHAAIEVSSGDLDSWLEDE' A
#
# COMPACT_ATOMS: atom_id res chain seq x y z
N MET A 1 10.61 15.59 12.22
CA MET A 1 9.34 14.87 12.20
C MET A 1 9.47 13.78 13.24
N ASP A 2 8.59 13.76 14.23
CA ASP A 2 8.61 12.72 15.25
C ASP A 2 8.20 11.36 14.65
N LEU A 3 8.39 10.27 15.40
CA LEU A 3 8.10 8.93 14.93
C LEU A 3 6.62 8.75 14.56
N LYS A 4 5.71 9.40 15.30
CA LYS A 4 4.27 9.30 15.04
C LYS A 4 3.91 10.00 13.72
N GLU A 5 4.42 11.21 13.50
CA GLU A 5 4.26 11.94 12.25
C GLU A 5 4.85 11.15 11.06
N LYS A 6 5.99 10.47 11.26
CA LYS A 6 6.60 9.58 10.26
C LYS A 6 5.69 8.40 9.90
N ARG A 7 5.12 7.71 10.89
CA ARG A 7 4.16 6.63 10.66
C ARG A 7 2.93 7.13 9.91
N GLU A 8 2.35 8.25 10.35
CA GLU A 8 1.14 8.81 9.73
C GLU A 8 1.38 9.18 8.26
N LEU A 9 2.54 9.78 7.97
CA LEU A 9 2.94 10.13 6.60
C LEU A 9 3.08 8.89 5.72
N VAL A 10 3.85 7.89 6.17
CA VAL A 10 4.15 6.69 5.38
C VAL A 10 2.92 5.80 5.23
N ALA A 11 2.18 5.54 6.31
CA ALA A 11 0.93 4.78 6.24
C ALA A 11 -0.11 5.49 5.36
N GLY A 12 -0.18 6.83 5.43
CA GLY A 12 -1.04 7.64 4.57
C GLY A 12 -0.68 7.51 3.09
N PHE A 13 0.61 7.49 2.76
CA PHE A 13 1.09 7.24 1.40
C PHE A 13 0.73 5.83 0.92
N LEU A 14 0.99 4.80 1.72
CA LEU A 14 0.70 3.41 1.37
C LEU A 14 -0.81 3.18 1.16
N ARG A 15 -1.68 3.80 1.96
CA ARG A 15 -3.14 3.75 1.75
C ARG A 15 -3.55 4.35 0.40
N ARG A 16 -2.96 5.46 -0.02
CA ARG A 16 -3.20 6.02 -1.37
C ARG A 16 -2.74 5.07 -2.48
N CYS A 17 -1.66 4.33 -2.27
CA CYS A 17 -1.23 3.29 -3.21
C CYS A 17 -2.24 2.14 -3.30
N VAL A 18 -2.85 1.72 -2.18
CA VAL A 18 -3.92 0.71 -2.15
C VAL A 18 -5.17 1.19 -2.90
N ASP A 19 -5.58 2.44 -2.68
CA ASP A 19 -6.72 3.05 -3.39
C ASP A 19 -6.45 3.08 -4.90
N TYR A 20 -5.26 3.57 -5.29
CA TYR A 20 -4.84 3.60 -6.68
C TYR A 20 -4.81 2.21 -7.32
N ALA A 21 -4.29 1.20 -6.62
CA ALA A 21 -4.27 -0.18 -7.10
C ALA A 21 -5.69 -0.72 -7.29
N SER A 22 -6.59 -0.44 -6.35
CA SER A 22 -8.00 -0.86 -6.42
C SER A 22 -8.70 -0.26 -7.65
N GLU A 23 -8.56 1.04 -7.87
CA GLU A 23 -9.09 1.69 -9.07
C GLU A 23 -8.46 1.16 -10.37
N SER A 24 -7.15 0.88 -10.32
CA SER A 24 -6.39 0.33 -11.45
C SER A 24 -6.89 -1.06 -11.83
N ILE A 25 -7.20 -1.92 -10.85
CA ILE A 25 -7.81 -3.24 -11.06
C ILE A 25 -9.20 -3.08 -11.69
N SER A 26 -10.04 -2.18 -11.18
CA SER A 26 -11.37 -1.93 -11.76
C SER A 26 -11.30 -1.54 -13.24
N ARG A 27 -10.45 -0.56 -13.59
CA ARG A 27 -10.24 -0.15 -14.98
C ARG A 27 -9.68 -1.28 -15.86
N LYS A 28 -8.82 -2.15 -15.33
CA LYS A 28 -8.27 -3.31 -16.06
C LYS A 28 -9.33 -4.35 -16.35
N ARG A 29 -10.20 -4.65 -15.39
CA ARG A 29 -11.35 -5.54 -15.57
C ARG A 29 -12.31 -5.01 -16.64
N GLU A 30 -12.62 -3.72 -16.61
CA GLU A 30 -13.47 -3.07 -17.63
C GLU A 30 -12.86 -3.17 -19.04
N ARG A 31 -11.53 -3.12 -19.16
CA ARG A 31 -10.81 -3.24 -20.44
C ARG A 31 -10.60 -4.68 -20.91
N GLY A 32 -11.06 -5.67 -20.14
CA GLY A 32 -10.85 -7.09 -20.46
C GLY A 32 -9.39 -7.53 -20.38
N VAL A 33 -8.59 -6.89 -19.52
CA VAL A 33 -7.21 -7.33 -19.26
C VAL A 33 -7.22 -8.74 -18.66
N GLY A 34 -6.25 -9.57 -19.05
CA GLY A 34 -6.18 -10.96 -18.61
C GLY A 34 -5.98 -11.13 -17.10
N GLU A 35 -6.48 -12.25 -16.58
CA GLU A 35 -6.49 -12.54 -15.13
C GLU A 35 -5.09 -12.61 -14.53
N GLU A 36 -4.07 -13.00 -15.31
CA GLU A 36 -2.67 -13.02 -14.84
C GLU A 36 -2.21 -11.63 -14.41
N GLU A 37 -2.52 -10.59 -15.20
CA GLU A 37 -2.14 -9.21 -14.89
C GLU A 37 -3.00 -8.67 -13.74
N ILE A 38 -4.30 -9.01 -13.69
CA ILE A 38 -5.17 -8.65 -12.56
C ILE A 38 -4.65 -9.24 -11.25
N SER A 39 -4.17 -10.49 -11.27
CA SER A 39 -3.61 -11.18 -10.10
C SER A 39 -2.36 -10.47 -9.57
N LYS A 40 -1.45 -10.03 -10.45
CA LYS A 40 -0.27 -9.23 -10.04
C LYS A 40 -0.66 -7.94 -9.33
N TRP A 41 -1.66 -7.22 -9.86
CA TRP A 41 -2.16 -6.00 -9.23
C TRP A 41 -2.88 -6.26 -7.91
N THR A 42 -3.58 -7.39 -7.80
CA THR A 42 -4.24 -7.83 -6.56
C THR A 42 -3.19 -8.13 -5.49
N ALA A 43 -2.15 -8.90 -5.82
CA ALA A 43 -1.05 -9.16 -4.90
C ALA A 43 -0.36 -7.87 -4.45
N TYR A 44 -0.07 -6.94 -5.38
CA TYR A 44 0.49 -5.63 -5.05
C TYR A 44 -0.39 -4.86 -4.05
N LYS A 45 -1.71 -4.81 -4.28
CA LYS A 45 -2.66 -4.17 -3.36
C LYS A 45 -2.59 -4.81 -1.96
N GLU A 46 -2.67 -6.13 -1.88
CA GLU A 46 -2.73 -6.87 -0.62
C GLU A 46 -1.46 -6.69 0.22
N PHE A 47 -0.27 -6.83 -0.39
CA PHE A 47 0.99 -6.60 0.33
C PHE A 47 1.17 -5.14 0.74
N THR A 48 0.72 -4.19 -0.08
CA THR A 48 0.79 -2.76 0.27
C THR A 48 -0.15 -2.43 1.42
N GLU A 49 -1.35 -3.02 1.44
CA GLU A 49 -2.32 -2.89 2.53
C GLU A 49 -1.76 -3.47 3.84
N HIS A 50 -1.10 -4.63 3.76
CA HIS A 50 -0.41 -5.22 4.90
C HIS A 50 0.70 -4.31 5.44
N ALA A 51 1.57 -3.80 4.57
CA ALA A 51 2.63 -2.87 4.96
C ALA A 51 2.07 -1.58 5.59
N ALA A 52 0.95 -1.05 5.08
CA ALA A 52 0.29 0.12 5.66
C ALA A 52 -0.18 -0.14 7.10
N ILE A 53 -0.62 -1.37 7.39
CA ILE A 53 -1.01 -1.79 8.74
C ILE A 53 0.23 -1.83 9.64
N GLU A 54 1.30 -2.52 9.23
CA GLU A 54 2.55 -2.66 10.00
C GLU A 54 3.21 -1.31 10.33
N VAL A 55 3.19 -0.35 9.39
CA VAL A 55 3.66 1.01 9.66
C VAL A 55 2.76 1.70 10.69
N SER A 56 1.45 1.54 10.58
CA SER A 56 0.51 2.22 11.48
C SER A 56 0.46 1.63 12.89
N SER A 57 0.73 0.32 13.04
CA SER A 57 0.86 -0.36 14.34
C SER A 57 2.20 -0.06 15.02
N GLY A 58 3.21 0.35 14.26
CA GLY A 58 4.57 0.60 14.74
C GLY A 58 5.48 -0.62 14.65
N ASP A 59 5.05 -1.70 14.00
CA ASP A 59 5.88 -2.90 13.79
C ASP A 59 7.15 -2.58 12.97
N LEU A 60 7.11 -1.51 12.16
CA LEU A 60 8.22 -1.04 11.32
C LEU A 60 8.88 0.25 11.83
N ASP A 61 8.78 0.56 13.13
CA ASP A 61 9.39 1.77 13.72
C ASP A 61 10.88 1.90 13.47
N SER A 62 11.61 0.79 13.59
CA SER A 62 13.06 0.76 13.42
C SER A 62 13.52 1.21 12.02
N TRP A 63 12.61 1.22 11.04
CA TRP A 63 12.90 1.69 9.67
C TRP A 63 12.62 3.18 9.48
N LEU A 64 11.95 3.81 10.45
CA LEU A 64 11.58 5.23 10.45
C LEU A 64 12.44 6.05 11.42
N GLU A 65 13.21 5.39 12.28
CA GLU A 65 14.23 6.04 13.09
C GLU A 65 15.34 6.63 12.20
N ASP A 66 15.90 7.78 12.61
CA ASP A 66 17.04 8.35 11.90
C ASP A 66 18.30 7.52 12.23
N GLU A 67 19.15 7.29 11.22
CA GLU A 67 20.40 6.53 11.35
C GLU A 67 21.47 7.28 12.17
#